data_AF-A0A0G0XDW8-F1
#
_entry.id   AF-A0A0G0XDW8-F1
#
_cell.length_a   1.000
_cell.length_b   1.000
_cell.length_c   1.000
_cell.angle_alpha   90.00
_cell.angle_beta   90.00
_cell.angle_gamma   90.00
#
_symmetry.space_group_name_H-M   'P 1'
#
loop_
_entity.id
_entity.type
_entity.pdbx_description
1 polymer ?
#
loop_
_entity_poly.entity_id
_entity_poly.type
_entity_poly.pdbx_seq_one_letter_code
_entity_poly.pdbx_strand_id
1 'polypeptide(L)'
;MILKALLLAEYYIDQIISLEIPRGDILLDNNFTFSQKLIMVKALNVMDNSLWDSINALNKLRNRGAHDMEYKISETDIDKIGFPQGKTYTELKEKQSLDKKTLLHLTLISTISPLDGLFRHIIQGHRQVKNIKNK
;
A
#
# COMPACT_ATOMS: atom_id res chain seq x y z
N MET A 1 -3.88 -6.08 13.19
CA MET A 1 -2.98 -5.05 12.62
C MET A 1 -2.95 -5.10 11.10
N ILE A 2 -2.69 -6.28 10.51
CA ILE A 2 -2.70 -6.47 9.04
C ILE A 2 -4.00 -5.97 8.39
N LEU A 3 -5.16 -6.37 8.91
CA LEU A 3 -6.46 -5.93 8.36
C LEU A 3 -6.60 -4.40 8.37
N LYS A 4 -6.20 -3.73 9.47
CA LYS A 4 -6.24 -2.27 9.56
C LYS A 4 -5.30 -1.61 8.54
N ALA A 5 -4.10 -2.16 8.37
CA ALA A 5 -3.15 -1.67 7.36
C ALA A 5 -3.70 -1.83 5.94
N LEU A 6 -4.36 -2.96 5.64
CA LEU A 6 -4.97 -3.19 4.33
C LEU A 6 -6.19 -2.30 4.08
N LEU A 7 -7.06 -2.09 5.07
CA LEU A 7 -8.18 -1.14 4.94
C LEU A 7 -7.68 0.28 4.69
N LEU A 8 -6.58 0.68 5.35
CA LEU A 8 -5.96 1.98 5.09
C LEU A 8 -5.30 2.03 3.71
N ALA A 9 -4.63 0.95 3.28
CA ALA A 9 -4.10 0.84 1.93
C ALA A 9 -5.21 0.98 0.87
N GLU A 10 -6.32 0.29 1.10
CA GLU A 10 -7.49 0.29 0.22
C GLU A 10 -8.10 1.68 0.12
N TYR A 11 -8.24 2.38 1.26
CA TYR A 11 -8.66 3.77 1.26
C TYR A 11 -7.80 4.64 0.34
N TYR A 12 -6.46 4.58 0.45
CA TYR A 12 -5.57 5.37 -0.41
C TYR A 12 -5.65 4.95 -1.88
N ILE A 13 -5.76 3.65 -2.16
CA ILE A 13 -5.93 3.12 -3.51
C ILE A 13 -7.23 3.65 -4.14
N ASP A 14 -8.34 3.64 -3.40
CA ASP A 14 -9.62 4.19 -3.85
C ASP A 14 -9.53 5.69 -4.13
N GLN A 15 -8.81 6.44 -3.28
CA GLN A 15 -8.57 7.87 -3.52
C GLN A 15 -7.73 8.11 -4.78
N ILE A 16 -6.68 7.31 -5.01
CA ILE A 16 -5.84 7.42 -6.20
C ILE A 16 -6.65 7.12 -7.46
N ILE A 17 -7.46 6.04 -7.46
CA ILE A 17 -8.36 5.69 -8.57
C ILE A 17 -9.32 6.84 -8.88
N SER A 18 -9.94 7.41 -7.85
CA SER A 18 -10.90 8.52 -8.00
C SER A 18 -10.27 9.78 -8.59
N LEU A 19 -8.98 10.03 -8.33
CA LEU A 19 -8.27 11.22 -8.80
C LEU A 19 -7.69 11.06 -10.20
N GLU A 20 -7.17 9.87 -10.52
CA GLU A 20 -6.42 9.64 -11.76
C GLU A 20 -7.27 9.10 -12.90
N ILE A 21 -8.36 8.39 -12.60
CA ILE A 21 -9.27 7.84 -13.62
C ILE A 21 -10.44 8.81 -13.84
N PRO A 22 -10.70 9.27 -15.08
CA PRO A 22 -11.92 10.00 -15.38
C PRO A 22 -13.15 9.19 -14.96
N ARG A 23 -13.98 9.76 -14.08
CA ARG A 23 -15.13 9.06 -13.46
C ARG A 23 -14.73 7.79 -12.68
N GLY A 24 -13.57 7.82 -12.01
CA GLY A 24 -13.12 6.74 -11.13
C GLY A 24 -14.08 6.43 -9.98
N ASP A 25 -14.92 7.39 -9.58
CA ASP A 25 -16.03 7.21 -8.64
C ASP A 25 -17.00 6.10 -9.09
N ILE A 26 -17.45 6.14 -10.35
CA ILE A 26 -18.35 5.10 -10.89
C ILE A 26 -17.65 3.75 -10.95
N LEU A 27 -16.35 3.75 -11.27
CA LEU A 27 -15.58 2.51 -11.34
C LEU A 27 -15.60 1.83 -9.97
N LEU A 28 -15.37 2.57 -8.89
CA LEU A 28 -15.32 2.03 -7.53
C LEU A 28 -16.66 1.47 -7.03
N ASP A 29 -17.80 1.90 -7.58
CA ASP A 29 -19.12 1.36 -7.24
C ASP A 29 -19.29 -0.13 -7.64
N ASN A 30 -18.42 -0.68 -8.50
CA ASN A 30 -18.51 -2.06 -9.00
C ASN A 30 -17.94 -3.14 -8.06
N ASN A 31 -17.76 -2.84 -6.76
CA ASN A 31 -17.27 -3.78 -5.74
C ASN A 31 -15.98 -4.53 -6.14
N PHE A 32 -15.03 -3.81 -6.75
CA PHE A 32 -13.74 -4.41 -7.10
C PHE A 32 -13.01 -4.95 -5.86
N THR A 33 -12.42 -6.13 -6.00
CA THR A 33 -11.55 -6.68 -4.96
C THR A 33 -10.29 -5.82 -4.80
N PHE A 34 -9.69 -5.85 -3.61
CA PHE A 34 -8.41 -5.18 -3.33
C PHE A 34 -7.35 -5.44 -4.41
N SER A 35 -7.21 -6.69 -4.87
CA SER A 35 -6.23 -7.05 -5.90
C SER A 35 -6.53 -6.42 -7.25
N GLN A 36 -7.80 -6.32 -7.65
CA GLN A 36 -8.20 -5.66 -8.89
C GLN A 36 -7.93 -4.16 -8.83
N LYS A 37 -8.32 -3.50 -7.72
CA LYS A 37 -8.05 -2.08 -7.49
C LYS A 37 -6.55 -1.77 -7.51
N LEU A 38 -5.77 -2.62 -6.85
CA LEU A 38 -4.32 -2.52 -6.84
C LEU A 38 -3.78 -2.59 -8.28
N ILE A 39 -4.15 -3.60 -9.08
CA ILE A 39 -3.75 -3.72 -10.51
C ILE A 39 -4.09 -2.44 -11.30
N MET A 40 -5.26 -1.84 -11.08
CA MET A 40 -5.63 -0.58 -11.74
C MET A 40 -4.63 0.52 -11.42
N VAL A 41 -4.31 0.75 -10.14
CA VAL A 41 -3.33 1.76 -9.74
C VAL A 41 -1.95 1.48 -10.35
N LYS A 42 -1.56 0.21 -10.46
CA LYS A 42 -0.30 -0.15 -11.12
C LYS A 42 -0.31 0.17 -12.61
N ALA A 43 -1.42 -0.07 -13.29
CA ALA A 43 -1.59 0.24 -14.71
C ALA A 43 -1.54 1.75 -15.00
N LEU A 44 -1.89 2.60 -14.02
CA LEU A 44 -1.73 4.05 -14.11
C LEU A 44 -0.26 4.50 -14.05
N ASN A 45 0.68 3.60 -13.74
CA ASN A 45 2.11 3.89 -13.62
C ASN A 45 2.46 5.01 -12.61
N VAL A 46 1.57 5.28 -11.65
CA VAL A 46 1.79 6.25 -10.56
C VAL A 46 2.47 5.61 -9.33
N MET A 47 2.49 4.29 -9.28
CA MET A 47 3.08 3.50 -8.20
C MET A 47 4.34 2.78 -8.68
N ASP A 48 5.45 2.96 -7.95
CA ASP A 48 6.69 2.24 -8.22
C ASP A 48 6.58 0.73 -7.94
N ASN A 49 7.59 -0.04 -8.36
CA ASN A 49 7.59 -1.49 -8.18
C ASN A 49 7.78 -1.90 -6.70
N SER A 50 8.54 -1.12 -5.93
CA SER A 50 8.83 -1.41 -4.52
C SER A 50 7.56 -1.36 -3.66
N LEU A 51 6.77 -0.30 -3.82
CA LEU A 51 5.50 -0.10 -3.15
C LEU A 51 4.49 -1.15 -3.58
N TRP A 52 4.42 -1.42 -4.89
CA TRP A 52 3.58 -2.48 -5.44
C TRP A 52 3.87 -3.84 -4.79
N ASP A 53 5.12 -4.27 -4.80
CA ASP A 53 5.54 -5.57 -4.31
C ASP A 53 5.28 -5.70 -2.80
N SER A 54 5.52 -4.64 -2.03
CA SER A 54 5.26 -4.58 -0.59
C SER A 54 3.76 -4.76 -0.28
N ILE A 55 2.89 -4.01 -0.96
CA ILE A 55 1.44 -4.10 -0.76
C ILE A 55 0.90 -5.46 -1.23
N ASN A 56 1.40 -5.96 -2.36
CA ASN A 56 1.00 -7.27 -2.88
C ASN A 56 1.40 -8.39 -1.92
N ALA A 57 2.61 -8.33 -1.34
CA ALA A 57 3.05 -9.27 -0.31
C ALA A 57 2.17 -9.21 0.94
N LEU A 58 1.76 -8.00 1.38
CA LEU A 58 0.84 -7.80 2.49
C LEU A 58 -0.54 -8.42 2.21
N ASN A 59 -1.08 -8.24 1.01
CA ASN A 59 -2.34 -8.85 0.61
C ASN A 59 -2.25 -10.39 0.57
N LYS A 60 -1.14 -10.95 0.07
CA LYS A 60 -0.87 -12.40 0.11
C LYS A 60 -0.80 -12.92 1.55
N LEU A 61 -0.21 -12.16 2.48
CA LEU A 61 -0.18 -12.53 3.90
C LEU A 61 -1.59 -12.55 4.50
N ARG A 62 -2.43 -11.54 4.20
CA ARG A 62 -3.83 -11.52 4.63
C ARG A 62 -4.61 -12.73 4.11
N ASN A 63 -4.44 -13.08 2.85
CA ASN A 63 -5.13 -14.22 2.26
C ASN A 63 -4.72 -15.53 2.93
N ARG A 64 -3.43 -15.71 3.24
CA ARG A 64 -2.96 -16.89 4.00
C ARG A 64 -3.62 -16.96 5.37
N GLY A 65 -3.66 -15.87 6.13
CA GLY A 65 -4.34 -15.83 7.43
C GLY A 65 -5.86 -15.99 7.36
N ALA A 66 -6.50 -15.76 6.22
CA ALA A 66 -7.93 -15.99 6.03
C ALA A 66 -8.23 -17.46 5.67
N HIS A 67 -7.32 -18.15 4.99
CA HIS A 67 -7.48 -19.55 4.60
C HIS A 67 -7.03 -20.54 5.69
N ASP A 68 -6.08 -20.13 6.54
CA ASP A 68 -5.55 -20.94 7.63
C ASP A 68 -5.83 -20.25 8.97
N MET A 69 -6.84 -20.76 9.70
CA MET A 69 -7.29 -20.19 10.98
C MET A 69 -6.22 -20.21 12.07
N GLU A 70 -5.20 -21.06 11.95
CA GLU A 70 -4.10 -21.17 12.92
C GLU A 70 -2.80 -20.51 12.43
N TYR A 71 -2.85 -19.79 11.32
CA TYR A 71 -1.68 -19.19 10.72
C TYR A 71 -0.93 -18.25 11.68
N LYS A 72 0.31 -18.61 12.01
CA LYS A 72 1.20 -17.78 12.82
C LYS A 72 2.14 -16.99 11.91
N ILE A 73 2.07 -15.67 12.00
CA ILE A 73 2.97 -14.77 11.27
C ILE A 73 4.42 -15.07 11.68
N SER A 74 5.21 -15.48 10.70
CA SER A 74 6.64 -15.72 10.82
C SER A 74 7.44 -14.44 10.52
N GLU A 75 8.72 -14.41 10.93
CA GLU A 75 9.62 -13.33 10.51
C GLU A 75 9.80 -13.30 8.99
N THR A 76 9.84 -14.47 8.35
CA THR A 76 9.90 -14.59 6.88
C THR A 76 8.70 -13.96 6.18
N ASP A 77 7.53 -13.91 6.82
CA ASP A 77 6.38 -13.18 6.28
C ASP A 77 6.54 -11.67 6.36
N ILE A 78 7.15 -11.19 7.44
CA ILE A 78 7.47 -9.77 7.61
C ILE A 78 8.52 -9.37 6.58
N ASP A 79 9.56 -10.20 6.42
CA ASP A 79 10.61 -10.05 5.41
C ASP A 79 10.06 -9.94 3.99
N LYS A 80 9.06 -10.76 3.63
CA LYS A 80 8.42 -10.69 2.31
C LYS A 80 7.74 -9.35 2.02
N ILE A 81 7.24 -8.67 3.07
CA ILE A 81 6.63 -7.33 2.96
C ILE A 81 7.70 -6.24 3.00
N GLY A 82 8.74 -6.44 3.81
CA GLY A 82 9.78 -5.47 4.08
C GLY A 82 10.84 -5.37 2.98
N PHE A 83 11.35 -6.49 2.46
CA PHE A 83 12.47 -6.49 1.53
C PHE A 83 12.29 -5.66 0.25
N PRO A 84 11.09 -5.58 -0.37
CA PRO A 84 10.92 -4.71 -1.52
C PRO A 84 11.21 -3.24 -1.21
N GLN A 85 11.10 -2.81 0.05
CA GLN A 85 11.41 -1.44 0.53
C GLN A 85 12.93 -1.16 0.62
N GLY A 86 13.77 -2.17 0.36
CA GLY A 86 15.22 -2.05 0.30
C GLY A 86 15.83 -1.54 1.61
N LYS A 87 16.66 -0.50 1.51
CA LYS A 87 17.48 0.02 2.62
C LYS A 87 16.65 0.36 3.85
N THR A 88 15.45 0.92 3.67
CA THR A 88 14.55 1.28 4.77
C THR A 88 14.21 0.08 5.65
N TYR A 89 13.95 -1.09 5.04
CA TYR A 89 13.66 -2.29 5.82
C TYR A 89 14.92 -2.92 6.44
N THR A 90 16.03 -2.93 5.70
CA THR A 90 17.31 -3.43 6.23
C THR A 90 17.72 -2.67 7.49
N GLU A 91 17.66 -1.33 7.47
CA GLU A 91 17.96 -0.48 8.63
C GLU A 91 16.97 -0.69 9.79
N LEU A 92 15.71 -1.03 9.51
CA LEU A 92 14.74 -1.39 10.54
C LEU A 92 15.10 -2.74 11.20
N LYS A 93 15.47 -3.73 10.39
CA LYS A 93 15.77 -5.09 10.85
C LYS A 93 17.09 -5.16 11.63
N GLU A 94 18.08 -4.36 11.25
CA GLU A 94 19.40 -4.30 11.92
C GLU A 94 19.36 -3.69 13.33
N LYS A 95 18.26 -3.03 13.71
CA LYS A 95 18.04 -2.60 15.10
C LYS A 95 17.80 -3.85 15.95
N GLN A 96 18.88 -4.41 16.50
CA GLN A 96 19.00 -5.71 17.20
C GLN A 96 18.05 -5.95 18.39
N SER A 97 17.12 -5.04 18.68
CA SER A 97 16.23 -5.08 19.85
C SER A 97 14.75 -5.14 19.51
N LEU A 98 14.37 -5.24 18.23
CA LEU A 98 12.96 -5.28 17.86
C LEU A 98 12.39 -6.68 18.03
N ASP A 99 11.40 -6.82 18.92
CA ASP A 99 10.58 -8.01 18.95
C ASP A 99 9.75 -8.13 17.66
N LYS A 100 9.30 -9.35 17.34
CA LYS A 100 8.56 -9.66 16.11
C LYS A 100 7.32 -8.77 15.90
N LYS A 101 6.60 -8.41 16.97
CA LYS A 101 5.39 -7.57 16.87
C LYS A 101 5.77 -6.14 16.50
N THR A 102 6.84 -5.61 17.10
CA THR A 102 7.34 -4.28 16.79
C THR A 102 7.90 -4.21 15.36
N LEU A 103 8.67 -5.22 14.94
CA LEU A 103 9.15 -5.32 13.56
C LEU A 103 7.96 -5.30 12.57
N LEU A 104 6.96 -6.16 12.79
CA LEU A 104 5.74 -6.16 11.97
C LEU A 104 5.06 -4.80 11.96
N HIS A 105 4.94 -4.13 13.10
CA HIS A 105 4.29 -2.82 13.17
C HIS A 105 5.00 -1.78 12.29
N LEU A 106 6.32 -1.69 12.42
CA LEU A 106 7.13 -0.74 11.68
C LEU A 106 7.13 -1.06 10.19
N THR A 107 7.23 -2.34 9.82
CA THR A 107 7.11 -2.77 8.41
C THR A 107 5.76 -2.39 7.81
N LEU A 108 4.67 -2.51 8.56
CA LEU A 108 3.35 -2.08 8.07
C LEU A 108 3.31 -0.55 7.89
N ILE A 109 3.85 0.22 8.84
CA ILE A 109 3.90 1.70 8.71
C ILE A 109 4.71 2.10 7.48
N SER A 110 5.90 1.52 7.30
CA SER A 110 6.76 1.83 6.16
C SER A 110 6.20 1.34 4.82
N THR A 111 5.31 0.34 4.82
CA THR A 111 4.56 -0.09 3.62
C THR A 111 3.45 0.89 3.25
N ILE A 112 2.74 1.46 4.24
CA ILE A 112 1.56 2.30 3.98
C ILE A 112 1.93 3.77 3.79
N SER A 113 2.94 4.27 4.50
CA SER A 113 3.35 5.69 4.43
C SER A 113 3.62 6.18 2.99
N PRO A 114 4.25 5.40 2.09
CA PRO A 114 4.42 5.82 0.69
C PRO A 114 3.11 5.98 -0.09
N LEU A 115 2.04 5.24 0.22
CA LEU A 115 0.72 5.45 -0.42
C LEU A 115 0.14 6.81 -0.10
N ASP A 116 0.27 7.22 1.16
CA ASP A 116 -0.15 8.53 1.62
C ASP A 116 0.69 9.64 0.94
N GLY A 117 2.02 9.45 0.85
CA GLY A 117 2.90 10.35 0.12
C GLY A 117 2.51 10.49 -1.36
N LEU A 118 2.23 9.36 -2.02
CA LEU A 118 1.76 9.31 -3.41
C LEU A 118 0.44 10.07 -3.58
N PHE A 119 -0.54 9.82 -2.71
CA PHE A 119 -1.83 10.50 -2.72
C PHE A 119 -1.67 12.03 -2.58
N ARG A 120 -0.84 12.49 -1.63
CA ARG A 120 -0.56 13.92 -1.45
C ARG A 120 0.12 14.53 -2.68
N HIS A 121 1.06 13.82 -3.29
CA HIS A 121 1.75 14.26 -4.50
C HIS A 121 0.76 14.46 -5.66
N ILE A 122 -0.13 13.49 -5.89
CA ILE A 122 -1.18 13.57 -6.90
C ILE A 122 -2.07 14.80 -6.67
N ILE A 123 -2.58 14.99 -5.44
CA ILE A 123 -3.41 16.17 -5.12
C ILE A 123 -2.71 17.48 -5.46
N GLN A 124 -1.42 17.60 -5.15
CA GLN A 124 -0.65 18.81 -5.44
C GLN A 124 -0.53 19.05 -6.95
N GLY A 125 -0.28 18.00 -7.74
CA GLY A 125 -0.25 18.07 -9.20
C GLY A 125 -1.57 18.59 -9.78
N HIS A 126 -2.70 18.02 -9.34
CA HIS A 126 -4.04 18.45 -9.79
C HIS A 126 -4.34 19.92 -9.44
N ARG A 127 -3.89 20.42 -8.27
CA ARG A 127 -4.07 21.82 -7.87
C ARG A 127 -3.27 22.78 -8.77
N GLN A 128 -2.05 22.42 -9.15
CA GLN A 128 -1.22 23.26 -10.03
C GLN A 128 -1.85 23.40 -11.43
N VAL A 129 -2.37 22.31 -12.00
CA VAL A 129 -3.04 22.33 -13.32
C VAL A 129 -4.28 23.23 -13.32
N LYS A 130 -5.08 23.21 -12.25
CA LYS A 130 -6.27 24.08 -12.14
C LYS A 130 -5.90 25.57 -12.08
N ASN A 131 -4.81 25.92 -11.39
CA ASN A 131 -4.35 27.31 -11.29
C ASN A 131 -3.80 27.86 -12.62
N ILE A 132 -3.28 27.01 -13.51
CA ILE A 132 -2.80 27.42 -14.84
C ILE A 132 -3.99 27.66 -15.79
N LYS A 133 -5.06 26.86 -15.70
CA LYS A 133 -6.25 27.01 -16.57
C LYS A 133 -7.14 28.21 -16.23
N ASN A 134 -6.95 28.82 -15.06
CA ASN A 134 -7.73 29.97 -14.59
C ASN A 134 -6.98 31.32 -14.71
N LYS A 135 -5.82 31.33 -15.38
CA LYS A 135 -5.08 32.53 -15.77
C LYS A 135 -5.19 32.72 -17.27
#